data_AF-A0A3P1Y7T7-F1
#
_entry.id   AF-A0A3P1Y7T7-F1
#
_cell.length_a   1.000
_cell.length_b   1.000
_cell.length_c   1.000
_cell.angle_alpha   90.00
_cell.angle_beta   90.00
_cell.angle_gamma   90.00
#
_symmetry.space_group_name_H-M   'P 1'
#
loop_
_entity.id
_entity.type
_entity.pdbx_description
1 polymer ?
#
loop_
_entity_poly.entity_id
_entity_poly.type
_entity_poly.pdbx_seq_one_letter_code
_entity_poly.pdbx_strand_id
1 'polypeptide(L)'
;MSRRGDTLMEVLVALFILALFLPSLFSALGGCLLGAIRIEGADARRYGTDWWFNRLGSTVNVASLASMPRDLPGGGVSFVWSSRVGSHGEVWVTLEARSGTLDSPLVTVRAF
;
A
#
# COMPACT_ATOMS: atom_id res chain seq x y z
N MET A 1 -54.81 7.83 29.81
CA MET A 1 -53.53 8.51 29.47
C MET A 1 -52.38 7.65 29.97
N SER A 2 -51.75 6.86 29.09
CA SER A 2 -50.52 6.11 29.43
C SER A 2 -49.52 6.33 28.30
N ARG A 3 -48.83 7.49 28.33
CA ARG A 3 -47.86 7.91 27.30
C ARG A 3 -46.41 7.58 27.66
N ARG A 4 -46.16 6.96 28.81
CA ARG A 4 -44.80 6.69 29.34
C ARG A 4 -44.24 5.31 28.96
N GLY A 5 -45.09 4.36 28.56
CA GLY A 5 -44.67 3.00 28.18
C GLY A 5 -44.28 2.87 26.70
N ASP A 6 -44.99 3.58 25.80
CA ASP A 6 -44.71 3.55 24.36
C ASP A 6 -43.32 4.11 24.03
N THR A 7 -42.91 5.21 24.66
CA THR A 7 -41.63 5.86 24.38
C THR A 7 -40.43 5.05 24.87
N LEU A 8 -40.55 4.31 25.99
CA LEU A 8 -39.47 3.44 26.48
C LEU A 8 -39.31 2.20 25.59
N MET A 9 -40.40 1.58 25.18
CA MET A 9 -40.36 0.45 24.24
C MET A 9 -39.81 0.87 22.88
N GLU A 10 -40.20 2.04 22.37
CA GLU A 10 -39.67 2.61 21.14
C GLU A 10 -38.16 2.83 21.21
N VAL A 11 -37.65 3.38 22.32
CA VAL A 11 -36.21 3.56 22.54
C VAL A 11 -35.47 2.21 22.62
N LEU A 12 -36.02 1.21 23.30
CA LEU A 12 -35.41 -0.12 23.39
C LEU A 12 -35.36 -0.81 22.03
N VAL A 13 -36.43 -0.70 21.23
CA VAL A 13 -36.47 -1.24 19.87
C VAL A 13 -35.46 -0.51 18.99
N ALA A 14 -35.36 0.82 19.07
CA ALA A 14 -34.37 1.59 18.33
C ALA A 14 -32.93 1.20 18.71
N LEU A 15 -32.64 0.99 19.99
CA LEU A 15 -31.33 0.54 20.46
C LEU A 15 -31.02 -0.88 20.02
N PHE A 16 -32.00 -1.79 20.05
CA PHE A 16 -31.83 -3.16 19.58
C PHE A 16 -31.53 -3.19 18.07
N ILE A 17 -32.27 -2.42 17.28
CA ILE A 17 -32.02 -2.27 15.84
C ILE A 17 -30.62 -1.69 15.59
N LEU A 18 -30.25 -0.63 16.32
CA LEU A 18 -28.91 -0.04 16.23
C LEU A 18 -27.83 -1.07 16.55
N ALA A 19 -28.01 -1.86 17.61
CA ALA A 19 -27.06 -2.90 18.00
C ALA A 19 -26.89 -4.00 16.94
N LEU A 20 -27.94 -4.32 16.17
CA LEU A 20 -27.85 -5.27 15.06
C LEU A 20 -27.05 -4.71 13.87
N PHE A 21 -27.17 -3.40 13.60
CA PHE A 21 -26.45 -2.76 12.49
C PHE A 21 -25.02 -2.35 12.85
N LEU A 22 -24.73 -2.13 14.14
CA LEU A 22 -23.45 -1.63 14.61
C LEU A 22 -22.25 -2.47 14.13
N PRO A 23 -22.25 -3.82 14.21
CA PRO A 23 -21.13 -4.64 13.73
C PRO A 23 -20.87 -4.44 12.25
N SER A 24 -21.93 -4.39 11.42
CA SER A 24 -21.81 -4.20 9.98
C SER A 24 -21.23 -2.83 9.63
N LEU A 25 -21.61 -1.79 10.39
CA LEU A 25 -21.08 -0.44 10.21
C LEU A 25 -19.60 -0.38 10.56
N PHE A 26 -19.19 -0.96 11.69
CA PHE A 26 -17.78 -1.03 12.07
C PHE A 26 -16.95 -1.85 11.09
N SER A 27 -17.46 -2.98 10.59
CA SER A 27 -16.77 -3.78 9.58
C SER A 27 -16.61 -3.01 8.26
N ALA A 28 -17.65 -2.30 7.81
CA ALA A 28 -17.58 -1.49 6.61
C ALA A 28 -16.56 -0.35 6.75
N LEU A 29 -16.60 0.38 7.86
CA LEU A 29 -15.64 1.45 8.15
C LEU A 29 -14.20 0.93 8.24
N GLY A 30 -13.99 -0.18 8.93
CA GLY A 30 -12.67 -0.82 9.03
C GLY A 30 -12.16 -1.30 7.66
N GLY A 31 -13.04 -1.89 6.84
CA GLY A 31 -12.73 -2.30 5.47
C GLY A 31 -12.36 -1.13 4.57
N CYS A 32 -13.11 -0.02 4.63
CA CYS A 32 -12.81 1.20 3.90
C CYS A 32 -11.46 1.80 4.30
N LEU A 33 -11.17 1.88 5.60
CA LEU A 33 -9.90 2.42 6.09
C LEU A 33 -8.70 1.56 5.66
N LEU A 34 -8.80 0.24 5.81
CA LEU A 34 -7.77 -0.68 5.34
C LEU A 34 -7.59 -0.59 3.81
N GLY A 35 -8.69 -0.45 3.07
CA GLY A 35 -8.66 -0.23 1.63
C GLY A 35 -7.89 1.03 1.25
N ALA A 36 -8.16 2.16 1.92
CA ALA A 36 -7.46 3.41 1.69
C ALA A 36 -5.94 3.29 1.94
N ILE A 37 -5.54 2.68 3.06
CA ILE A 37 -4.12 2.46 3.41
C ILE A 37 -3.41 1.59 2.35
N ARG A 38 -4.10 0.55 1.85
CA ARG A 38 -3.54 -0.32 0.79
C ARG A 38 -3.36 0.40 -0.54
N ILE A 39 -4.31 1.28 -0.90
CA ILE A 39 -4.21 2.08 -2.13
C ILE A 39 -3.05 3.06 -2.02
N GLU A 40 -2.94 3.78 -0.90
CA GLU A 40 -1.84 4.70 -0.63
C GLU A 40 -0.48 3.99 -0.70
N GLY A 41 -0.36 2.81 -0.09
CA GLY A 41 0.84 1.98 -0.17
C GLY A 41 1.16 1.54 -1.60
N ALA A 42 0.16 1.15 -2.39
CA ALA A 42 0.35 0.75 -3.78
C ALA A 42 0.85 1.91 -4.65
N ASP A 43 0.27 3.09 -4.48
CA ASP A 43 0.68 4.30 -5.21
C ASP A 43 2.07 4.78 -4.79
N ALA A 44 2.40 4.74 -3.50
CA ALA A 44 3.74 5.03 -3.00
C ALA A 44 4.80 4.10 -3.60
N ARG A 45 4.52 2.79 -3.68
CA ARG A 45 5.42 1.82 -4.31
C ARG A 45 5.62 2.09 -5.81
N ARG A 46 4.55 2.42 -6.54
CA ARG A 46 4.63 2.78 -7.97
C ARG A 46 5.49 4.03 -8.17
N TYR A 47 5.17 5.10 -7.45
CA TYR A 47 5.94 6.34 -7.48
C TYR A 47 7.41 6.11 -7.13
N GLY A 48 7.68 5.36 -6.06
CA GLY A 48 9.04 5.06 -5.62
C GLY A 48 9.82 4.22 -6.64
N THR A 49 9.17 3.27 -7.30
CA THR A 49 9.75 2.46 -8.37
C THR A 49 10.14 3.32 -9.57
N ASP A 50 9.24 4.20 -10.03
CA ASP A 50 9.51 5.10 -11.14
C ASP A 50 10.63 6.08 -10.81
N TRP A 51 10.59 6.66 -9.62
CA TRP A 51 11.65 7.52 -9.12
C TRP A 51 13.02 6.81 -9.09
N TRP A 52 13.06 5.57 -8.61
CA TRP A 52 14.28 4.77 -8.51
C TRP A 52 14.88 4.47 -9.89
N PHE A 53 14.05 4.03 -10.84
CA PHE A 53 14.52 3.77 -12.21
C PHE A 53 14.90 5.03 -12.98
N ASN A 54 14.19 6.15 -12.77
CA ASN A 54 14.55 7.43 -13.40
C ASN A 54 15.93 7.93 -12.95
N ARG A 55 16.38 7.55 -11.75
CA ARG A 55 17.71 7.88 -11.24
C ARG A 55 18.83 7.06 -11.87
N LEU A 56 18.57 5.84 -12.34
CA LEU A 56 19.60 4.98 -12.96
C LEU A 56 20.12 5.56 -14.28
N GLY A 57 19.34 6.41 -14.95
CA GLY A 57 19.68 6.96 -16.26
C GLY A 57 19.65 5.91 -17.37
N SER A 58 20.30 6.21 -18.50
CA SER A 58 20.31 5.36 -19.70
C SER A 58 21.38 4.27 -19.69
N THR A 59 22.43 4.39 -18.88
CA THR A 59 23.53 3.42 -18.82
C THR A 59 23.74 2.90 -17.40
N VAL A 60 23.48 1.61 -17.20
CA VAL A 60 23.56 0.97 -15.89
C VAL A 60 24.84 0.14 -15.79
N ASN A 61 25.61 0.40 -14.73
CA ASN A 61 26.76 -0.41 -14.36
C ASN A 61 26.71 -0.77 -12.86
N VAL A 62 27.64 -1.62 -12.43
CA VAL A 62 27.70 -2.09 -11.03
C VAL A 62 27.87 -0.93 -10.04
N ALA A 63 28.64 0.11 -10.39
CA ALA A 63 28.84 1.28 -9.54
C ALA A 63 27.56 2.13 -9.41
N SER A 64 26.82 2.32 -10.52
CA SER A 64 25.52 3.01 -10.52
C SER A 64 24.49 2.27 -9.68
N LEU A 65 24.48 0.93 -9.72
CA LEU A 65 23.61 0.12 -8.86
C LEU A 65 24.05 0.16 -7.39
N ALA A 66 25.34 0.17 -7.10
CA ALA A 66 25.85 0.22 -5.73
C ALA A 66 25.54 1.54 -5.03
N SER A 67 25.43 2.66 -5.78
CA SER A 67 25.08 3.97 -5.24
C SER A 67 23.57 4.20 -5.10
N MET A 68 22.74 3.22 -5.50
CA MET A 68 21.30 3.36 -5.42
C MET A 68 20.83 3.41 -3.96
N PRO A 69 19.86 4.27 -3.66
CA PRO A 69 19.29 4.37 -2.33
C PRO A 69 18.46 3.12 -2.01
N ARG A 70 18.54 2.68 -0.75
CA ARG A 70 17.74 1.59 -0.20
C ARG A 70 16.35 2.05 0.23
N ASP A 71 16.16 3.35 0.41
CA ASP A 71 14.90 3.92 0.86
C ASP A 71 14.56 5.17 0.05
N LEU A 72 13.26 5.41 -0.12
CA LEU A 72 12.78 6.64 -0.75
C LEU A 72 13.06 7.82 0.18
N PRO A 73 13.59 8.96 -0.33
CA PRO A 73 13.76 10.17 0.47
C PRO A 73 12.41 10.63 1.02
N GLY A 74 12.34 10.88 2.33
CA GLY A 74 11.08 11.12 3.04
C GLY A 74 10.46 9.85 3.65
N GLY A 75 11.04 8.68 3.40
CA GLY A 75 10.63 7.40 3.98
C GLY A 75 9.43 6.77 3.28
N GLY A 76 8.86 5.74 3.91
CA GLY A 76 7.63 5.09 3.47
C GLY A 76 7.80 3.98 2.43
N VAL A 77 8.90 3.97 1.66
CA VAL A 77 9.20 2.89 0.70
C VAL A 77 10.65 2.45 0.82
N SER A 78 10.88 1.13 0.92
CA SER A 78 12.20 0.51 0.89
C SER A 78 12.39 -0.32 -0.37
N PHE A 79 13.65 -0.47 -0.79
CA PHE A 79 14.07 -1.01 -2.07
C PHE A 79 15.10 -2.12 -1.91
N VAL A 80 14.83 -3.24 -2.56
CA VAL A 80 15.78 -4.33 -2.75
C VAL A 80 15.90 -4.61 -4.24
N TRP A 81 17.10 -4.83 -4.74
CA TRP A 81 17.28 -5.13 -6.16
C TRP A 81 18.31 -6.21 -6.39
N SER A 82 18.18 -6.85 -7.54
CA SER A 82 19.17 -7.73 -8.13
C SER A 82 19.35 -7.36 -9.60
N SER A 83 20.54 -7.64 -10.15
CA SER A 83 20.82 -7.44 -11.56
C SER A 83 21.39 -8.71 -12.20
N ARG A 84 21.10 -8.89 -13.48
CA ARG A 84 21.69 -9.93 -14.32
C ARG A 84 22.06 -9.34 -15.68
N VAL A 85 23.16 -9.80 -16.25
CA VAL A 85 23.57 -9.43 -17.61
C VAL A 85 22.91 -10.40 -18.59
N GLY A 86 22.24 -9.86 -19.59
CA GLY A 86 21.61 -10.61 -20.66
C GLY A 86 22.60 -11.02 -21.76
N SER A 87 22.13 -11.80 -22.72
CA SER A 87 22.98 -12.39 -23.75
C SER A 87 23.56 -11.37 -24.73
N HIS A 88 22.96 -10.18 -24.85
CA HIS A 88 23.39 -9.12 -25.75
C HIS A 88 24.07 -7.95 -25.01
N GLY A 89 24.45 -8.17 -23.74
CA GLY A 89 25.12 -7.17 -22.90
C GLY A 89 24.17 -6.21 -22.19
N GLU A 90 22.86 -6.38 -22.36
CA GLU A 90 21.85 -5.59 -21.64
C GLU A 90 21.83 -5.96 -20.14
N VAL A 91 21.61 -4.97 -19.28
CA VAL A 91 21.54 -5.18 -17.82
C VAL A 91 20.08 -5.20 -17.40
N TRP A 92 19.61 -6.38 -16.99
CA TRP A 92 18.28 -6.54 -16.42
C TRP A 92 18.35 -6.28 -14.92
N VAL A 93 17.54 -5.33 -14.46
CA VAL A 93 17.42 -4.99 -13.04
C VAL A 93 16.03 -5.39 -12.56
N THR A 94 15.99 -6.23 -11.53
CA THR A 94 14.77 -6.57 -10.79
C THR A 94 14.74 -5.77 -9.51
N LEU A 95 13.74 -4.91 -9.35
CA LEU A 95 13.53 -4.06 -8.19
C LEU A 95 12.28 -4.53 -7.43
N GLU A 96 12.43 -4.72 -6.13
CA GLU A 96 11.34 -4.91 -5.18
C GLU A 96 11.16 -3.62 -4.37
N ALA A 97 10.00 -2.99 -4.48
CA ALA A 97 9.58 -1.86 -3.65
C ALA A 97 8.59 -2.33 -2.58
N ARG A 98 8.84 -1.97 -1.31
CA ARG A 98 8.00 -2.32 -0.16
C ARG A 98 7.53 -1.07 0.54
N SER A 99 6.25 -0.97 0.88
CA SER A 99 5.73 0.11 1.73
C SER A 99 4.92 -0.47 2.87
N GLY A 100 5.35 -0.20 4.11
CA GLY A 100 4.74 -0.79 5.30
C GLY A 100 4.93 -2.32 5.40
N THR A 101 4.29 -2.92 6.40
CA THR A 101 4.47 -4.33 6.78
C THR A 101 3.37 -5.27 6.29
N LEU A 102 2.23 -4.73 5.82
CA LEU A 102 1.01 -5.49 5.51
C LEU A 102 0.79 -5.76 4.01
N ASP A 103 1.63 -5.17 3.15
CA ASP A 103 1.45 -5.22 1.71
C ASP A 103 2.51 -6.07 1.01
N SER A 104 2.09 -6.70 -0.09
CA SER A 104 3.01 -7.41 -0.97
C SER A 104 3.98 -6.44 -1.64
N PRO A 105 5.25 -6.82 -1.82
CA PRO A 105 6.21 -6.01 -2.57
C PRO A 105 5.71 -5.81 -4.00
N LEU A 106 5.94 -4.60 -4.54
CA LEU A 106 5.82 -4.36 -5.98
C LEU A 106 7.15 -4.77 -6.61
N VAL A 107 7.11 -5.80 -7.46
CA VAL A 107 8.30 -6.28 -8.19
C VAL A 107 8.24 -5.78 -9.62
N THR A 108 9.25 -5.03 -10.04
CA THR A 108 9.36 -4.47 -11.39
C THR A 108 10.72 -4.83 -11.99
N VAL A 109 10.71 -5.23 -13.26
CA VAL A 109 11.93 -5.57 -14.00
C VAL A 109 12.08 -4.61 -15.16
N ARG A 110 13.28 -4.05 -15.34
CA ARG A 110 13.63 -3.18 -16.47
C ARG A 110 15.00 -3.56 -17.04
N ALA A 111 15.11 -3.51 -18.37
CA ALA A 111 16.37 -3.67 -19.09
C ALA A 111 16.98 -2.30 -19.41
N PHE A 112 18.31 -2.24 -19.38
CA PHE A 112 19.13 -1.08 -19.70
C PHE A 112 20.25 -1.46 -20.67
#